data_AF-A0A8T5RJM6-F1
#
_entry.id   AF-A0A8T5RJM6-F1
#
_cell.length_a   1.000
_cell.length_b   1.000
_cell.length_c   1.000
_cell.angle_alpha   90.00
_cell.angle_beta   90.00
_cell.angle_gamma   90.00
#
_symmetry.space_group_name_H-M   'P 1'
#
loop_
_entity.id
_entity.type
_entity.pdbx_description
1 polymer ?
#
loop_
_entity_poly.entity_id
_entity_poly.type
_entity_poly.pdbx_seq_one_letter_code
_entity_poly.pdbx_strand_id
1 'polypeptide(L)'
;MYLKFYNPPSTLLASGSKVGVELGGSKSIISIDSTHNFYTEGMIYTEMSWGAFYSDIEGLEDQIDTFTTKEYDSIREDPEALANIIVESLDKIMKQKRLFYGIGDFEVDAFMNQNTLIPGLTLERNLINTLMEAHKKNRDEEQFPKLINTEENSKYVHITIQGTNKQKIQIKGKSIETIANNLKYAKGSSTGIVVSSNKSTNFFIMNDTIIFKEGETPEFYIDEDCITVIESGIERDKLFPISWFRFDLGISSLETLELWEEIKDNEELKRVLHVYESYISGLIIRKYIQQS
;
A
#
# COMPACT_ATOMS: atom_id res chain seq x y z
N MET A 1 -12.65 9.22 10.01
CA MET A 1 -13.16 7.83 10.16
C MET A 1 -11.98 6.92 9.92
N TYR A 2 -11.63 6.04 10.87
CA TYR A 2 -10.55 5.08 10.68
C TYR A 2 -11.05 3.91 9.85
N LEU A 3 -10.31 3.57 8.79
CA LEU A 3 -10.48 2.30 8.09
C LEU A 3 -9.60 1.27 8.80
N LYS A 4 -9.86 -0.01 8.53
CA LYS A 4 -9.00 -1.10 8.99
C LYS A 4 -8.25 -1.68 7.80
N PHE A 5 -6.96 -1.94 7.97
CA PHE A 5 -6.18 -2.76 7.06
C PHE A 5 -5.88 -4.07 7.75
N TYR A 6 -6.58 -5.13 7.35
CA TYR A 6 -6.42 -6.47 7.88
C TYR A 6 -5.27 -7.20 7.23
N ASN A 7 -4.52 -7.92 8.06
CA ASN A 7 -3.27 -8.60 7.73
C ASN A 7 -2.32 -7.66 6.97
N PRO A 8 -2.05 -6.45 7.51
CA PRO A 8 -1.25 -5.46 6.81
C PRO A 8 0.16 -6.02 6.57
N PRO A 9 0.81 -5.64 5.46
CA PRO A 9 2.21 -5.99 5.24
C PRO A 9 3.09 -5.52 6.40
N SER A 10 4.14 -6.28 6.71
CA SER A 10 5.08 -5.98 7.81
C SER A 10 5.78 -4.63 7.65
N THR A 11 5.98 -4.18 6.40
CA THR A 11 6.48 -2.83 6.06
C THR A 11 5.68 -1.68 6.70
N LEU A 12 4.36 -1.83 6.88
CA LEU A 12 3.52 -0.82 7.53
C LEU A 12 3.70 -0.77 9.05
N LEU A 13 4.34 -1.79 9.61
CA LEU A 13 4.63 -1.95 11.03
C LEU A 13 6.11 -1.74 11.33
N ALA A 14 6.90 -1.41 10.32
CA ALA A 14 8.33 -1.33 10.44
C ALA A 14 8.75 -0.29 11.48
N SER A 15 9.74 -0.66 12.27
CA SER A 15 10.17 0.04 13.47
C SER A 15 11.66 0.36 13.43
N GLY A 16 12.07 1.31 14.27
CA GLY A 16 13.48 1.66 14.43
C GLY A 16 13.85 1.92 15.87
N SER A 17 15.14 2.20 16.08
CA SER A 17 15.73 2.60 17.36
C SER A 17 17.17 3.13 17.16
N LYS A 18 17.87 3.51 18.23
CA LYS A 18 19.29 3.91 18.20
C LYS A 18 20.23 2.79 17.77
N VAL A 19 19.81 1.54 17.88
CA VAL A 19 20.65 0.38 17.55
C VAL A 19 20.43 -0.12 16.14
N GLY A 20 19.41 0.37 15.43
CA GLY A 20 19.11 -0.04 14.07
C GLY A 20 17.68 0.27 13.64
N VAL A 21 17.37 -0.11 12.41
CA VAL A 21 16.06 0.13 11.79
C VAL A 21 15.65 -1.03 10.90
N GLU A 22 14.34 -1.28 10.79
CA GLU A 22 13.79 -2.21 9.81
C GLU A 22 13.77 -1.58 8.41
N LEU A 23 14.16 -2.38 7.41
CA LEU A 23 14.38 -1.96 6.03
C LEU A 23 13.82 -2.99 5.07
N GLY A 24 13.52 -2.54 3.86
CA GLY A 24 13.05 -3.36 2.76
C GLY A 24 11.60 -3.09 2.39
N GLY A 25 10.96 -4.05 1.73
CA GLY A 25 9.74 -3.81 0.99
C GLY A 25 8.77 -4.98 0.93
N SER A 26 7.56 -4.70 0.46
CA SER A 26 6.52 -5.70 0.27
C SER A 26 5.56 -5.30 -0.82
N LYS A 27 5.16 -6.26 -1.65
CA LYS A 27 4.10 -6.11 -2.66
C LYS A 27 3.02 -7.14 -2.45
N SER A 28 1.76 -6.70 -2.47
CA SER A 28 0.62 -7.51 -2.06
C SER A 28 -0.62 -7.28 -2.92
N ILE A 29 -1.45 -8.31 -3.01
CA ILE A 29 -2.80 -8.25 -3.59
C ILE A 29 -3.76 -7.77 -2.51
N ILE A 30 -4.49 -6.68 -2.81
CA ILE A 30 -5.38 -6.03 -1.85
C ILE A 30 -6.83 -6.17 -2.30
N SER A 31 -7.70 -6.47 -1.34
CA SER A 31 -9.16 -6.41 -1.53
C SER A 31 -9.82 -5.36 -0.64
N ILE A 32 -11.04 -5.00 -1.00
CA ILE A 32 -11.89 -4.05 -0.28
C ILE A 32 -13.27 -4.64 0.00
N ASP A 33 -13.83 -4.35 1.18
CA ASP A 33 -15.21 -4.70 1.55
C ASP A 33 -16.20 -3.53 1.42
N SER A 34 -17.47 -3.78 1.75
CA SER A 34 -18.54 -2.77 1.71
C SER A 34 -18.35 -1.62 2.71
N THR A 35 -17.50 -1.82 3.72
CA THR A 35 -17.15 -0.82 4.74
C THR A 35 -15.83 -0.11 4.43
N HIS A 36 -15.24 -0.36 3.27
CA HIS A 36 -13.99 0.22 2.77
C HIS A 36 -12.73 -0.22 3.53
N ASN A 37 -12.79 -1.32 4.27
CA ASN A 37 -11.58 -1.88 4.88
C ASN A 37 -10.73 -2.58 3.82
N PHE A 38 -9.42 -2.53 4.00
CA PHE A 38 -8.45 -3.22 3.16
C PHE A 38 -8.06 -4.56 3.76
N TYR A 39 -7.75 -5.51 2.89
CA TYR A 39 -7.31 -6.85 3.26
C TYR A 39 -6.17 -7.27 2.34
N THR A 40 -5.06 -7.73 2.93
CA THR A 40 -4.04 -8.46 2.17
C THR A 40 -4.56 -9.86 1.88
N GLU A 41 -4.72 -10.19 0.60
CA GLU A 41 -5.24 -11.49 0.18
C GLU A 41 -4.15 -12.48 -0.21
N GLY A 42 -3.05 -11.97 -0.77
CA GLY A 42 -1.85 -12.73 -1.14
C GLY A 42 -0.62 -11.80 -1.16
N MET A 43 0.54 -12.35 -0.82
CA MET A 43 1.82 -11.65 -0.87
C MET A 43 2.57 -12.06 -2.14
N ILE A 44 3.13 -11.09 -2.86
CA ILE A 44 3.97 -11.31 -4.04
C ILE A 44 5.43 -11.34 -3.64
N TYR A 45 5.82 -10.38 -2.80
CA TYR A 45 7.07 -10.48 -2.07
C TYR A 45 6.98 -9.73 -0.75
N THR A 46 7.80 -10.15 0.20
CA THR A 46 8.19 -9.41 1.38
C THR A 46 9.67 -9.67 1.64
N GLU A 47 10.43 -8.60 1.79
CA GLU A 47 11.85 -8.65 2.05
C GLU A 47 12.11 -7.64 3.17
N MET A 48 12.13 -8.12 4.41
CA MET A 48 12.39 -7.28 5.58
C MET A 48 13.73 -7.66 6.21
N SER A 49 14.53 -6.65 6.52
CA SER A 49 15.81 -6.80 7.20
C SER A 49 15.93 -5.82 8.35
N TRP A 50 16.72 -6.18 9.35
CA TRP A 50 17.20 -5.27 10.38
C TRP A 50 18.58 -4.76 10.00
N GLY A 51 18.68 -3.45 9.73
CA GLY A 51 19.95 -2.76 9.57
C GLY A 51 20.43 -2.25 10.93
N ALA A 52 21.45 -2.90 11.51
CA ALA A 52 22.05 -2.45 12.76
C ALA A 52 23.03 -1.30 12.50
N PHE A 53 22.99 -0.26 13.34
CA PHE A 53 23.91 0.87 13.21
C PHE A 53 25.27 0.59 13.87
N TYR A 54 26.30 1.32 13.44
CA TYR A 54 27.58 1.31 14.17
C TYR A 54 27.37 1.80 15.60
N SER A 55 27.81 0.99 16.56
CA SER A 55 27.73 1.32 18.00
C SER A 55 29.05 1.90 18.54
N ASP A 56 30.17 1.64 17.86
CA ASP A 56 31.52 1.88 18.39
C ASP A 56 32.34 2.92 17.61
N ILE A 57 31.77 3.54 16.55
CA ILE A 57 32.47 4.53 15.72
C ILE A 57 31.78 5.88 15.80
N GLU A 58 32.44 6.84 16.45
CA GLU A 58 31.97 8.22 16.59
C GLU A 58 31.77 8.87 15.21
N GLY A 59 30.58 9.42 14.97
CA GLY A 59 30.18 10.04 13.70
C GLY A 59 29.57 9.09 12.67
N LEU A 60 29.45 7.79 12.95
CA LEU A 60 28.80 6.80 12.09
C LEU A 60 27.56 6.14 12.73
N GLU A 61 27.02 6.71 13.80
CA GLU A 61 25.94 6.13 14.62
C GLU A 61 24.60 5.97 13.88
N ASP A 62 24.47 6.59 12.70
CA ASP A 62 23.33 6.48 11.81
C ASP A 62 23.63 5.69 10.52
N GLN A 63 24.85 5.15 10.38
CA GLN A 63 25.23 4.30 9.25
C GLN A 63 25.02 2.84 9.59
N ILE A 64 24.50 2.08 8.63
CA ILE A 64 24.26 0.65 8.79
C ILE A 64 25.60 -0.09 8.72
N ASP A 65 25.90 -0.84 9.77
CA ASP A 65 27.06 -1.73 9.88
C ASP A 65 26.72 -3.13 9.33
N THR A 66 25.62 -3.71 9.81
CA THR A 66 25.23 -5.07 9.45
C THR A 66 23.75 -5.18 9.10
N PHE A 67 23.42 -6.15 8.26
CA PHE A 67 22.05 -6.51 7.90
C PHE A 67 21.73 -7.91 8.42
N THR A 68 20.58 -8.06 9.04
CA THR A 68 20.02 -9.36 9.42
C THR A 68 18.64 -9.52 8.82
N THR A 69 18.45 -10.49 7.93
CA THR A 69 17.12 -10.80 7.36
C THR A 69 16.14 -11.18 8.47
N LYS A 70 14.97 -10.52 8.48
CA LYS A 70 13.86 -10.78 9.40
C LYS A 70 12.78 -11.61 8.74
N GLU A 71 12.46 -11.27 7.50
CA GLU A 71 11.41 -11.90 6.69
C GLU A 71 11.86 -11.92 5.24
N TYR A 72 11.71 -13.05 4.58
CA TYR A 72 11.97 -13.18 3.15
C TYR A 72 11.02 -14.22 2.57
N ASP A 73 10.12 -13.76 1.71
CA ASP A 73 9.26 -14.60 0.89
C ASP A 73 9.02 -13.87 -0.42
N SER A 74 9.32 -14.49 -1.56
CA SER A 74 9.25 -13.83 -2.85
C SER A 74 8.93 -14.83 -3.95
N ILE A 75 7.87 -14.53 -4.68
CA ILE A 75 7.45 -15.23 -5.90
C ILE A 75 7.59 -14.33 -7.12
N ARG A 76 8.28 -13.20 -6.99
CA ARG A 76 8.45 -12.19 -8.05
C ARG A 76 9.13 -12.75 -9.31
N GLU A 77 9.92 -13.81 -9.15
CA GLU A 77 10.69 -14.45 -10.22
C GLU A 77 10.14 -15.85 -10.58
N ASP A 78 8.96 -16.21 -10.06
CA ASP A 78 8.29 -17.50 -10.32
C ASP A 78 6.92 -17.26 -10.99
N PRO A 79 6.82 -17.44 -12.33
CA PRO A 79 5.57 -17.22 -13.05
C PRO A 79 4.43 -18.15 -12.62
N GLU A 80 4.72 -19.41 -12.29
CA GLU A 80 3.69 -20.39 -11.90
C GLU A 80 3.12 -20.03 -10.52
N ALA A 81 4.00 -19.72 -9.56
CA ALA A 81 3.59 -19.28 -8.23
C ALA A 81 2.82 -17.95 -8.29
N LEU A 82 3.22 -17.01 -9.16
CA LEU A 82 2.53 -15.75 -9.36
C LEU A 82 1.11 -15.93 -9.93
N ALA A 83 0.96 -16.78 -10.95
CA ALA A 83 -0.36 -17.10 -11.50
C ALA A 83 -1.26 -17.73 -10.43
N ASN A 84 -0.72 -18.68 -9.65
CA ASN A 84 -1.45 -19.38 -8.59
C ASN A 84 -1.90 -18.42 -7.48
N ILE A 85 -1.04 -17.51 -7.00
CA ILE A 85 -1.43 -16.59 -5.92
C ILE A 85 -2.56 -15.65 -6.36
N ILE A 86 -2.57 -15.22 -7.63
CA ILE A 86 -3.62 -14.35 -8.18
C ILE A 86 -4.94 -15.13 -8.25
N VAL A 87 -4.90 -16.35 -8.78
CA VAL A 87 -6.04 -17.27 -8.86
C VAL A 87 -6.66 -17.50 -7.48
N GLU A 88 -5.84 -17.90 -6.50
CA GLU A 88 -6.30 -18.16 -5.14
C GLU A 88 -6.85 -16.90 -4.46
N SER A 89 -6.19 -15.75 -4.66
CA SER A 89 -6.62 -14.47 -4.10
C SER A 89 -7.98 -14.05 -4.66
N LEU A 90 -8.19 -14.11 -5.98
CA LEU A 90 -9.47 -13.76 -6.60
C LEU A 90 -10.60 -14.69 -6.13
N ASP A 91 -10.35 -15.99 -6.06
CA ASP A 91 -11.31 -16.96 -5.54
C ASP A 91 -11.70 -16.67 -4.08
N LYS A 92 -10.72 -16.36 -3.23
CA LYS A 92 -10.94 -15.99 -1.84
C LYS A 92 -11.75 -14.70 -1.72
N ILE A 93 -11.40 -13.67 -2.50
CA ILE A 93 -12.12 -12.39 -2.57
C ILE A 93 -13.59 -12.60 -2.89
N MET A 94 -13.90 -13.40 -3.92
CA MET A 94 -15.27 -13.70 -4.32
C MET A 94 -16.03 -14.48 -3.24
N LYS A 95 -15.41 -15.52 -2.65
CA LYS A 95 -16.01 -16.31 -1.55
C LYS A 95 -16.35 -15.43 -0.34
N GLN A 96 -15.50 -14.44 -0.04
CA GLN A 96 -15.69 -13.50 1.05
C GLN A 96 -16.57 -12.29 0.69
N LYS A 97 -17.15 -12.26 -0.52
CA LYS A 97 -18.01 -11.18 -1.03
C LYS A 97 -17.33 -9.81 -1.01
N ARG A 98 -16.02 -9.79 -1.28
CA ARG A 98 -15.19 -8.58 -1.40
C ARG A 98 -14.96 -8.23 -2.87
N LEU A 99 -14.19 -7.18 -3.11
CA LEU A 99 -13.74 -6.76 -4.43
C LEU A 99 -12.22 -6.71 -4.45
N PHE A 100 -11.61 -7.18 -5.54
CA PHE A 100 -10.22 -6.88 -5.85
C PHE A 100 -10.06 -5.36 -5.97
N TYR A 101 -9.24 -4.79 -5.10
CA TYR A 101 -8.98 -3.37 -5.05
C TYR A 101 -7.81 -3.00 -5.98
N GLY A 102 -6.75 -3.79 -5.93
CA GLY A 102 -5.53 -3.53 -6.69
C GLY A 102 -4.29 -4.19 -6.09
N ILE A 103 -3.12 -3.72 -6.53
CA ILE A 103 -1.81 -4.10 -6.00
C ILE A 103 -1.29 -2.98 -5.10
N GLY A 104 -0.82 -3.33 -3.91
CA GLY A 104 -0.15 -2.40 -3.00
C GLY A 104 1.33 -2.72 -2.87
N ASP A 105 2.15 -1.71 -3.09
CA ASP A 105 3.61 -1.73 -2.95
C ASP A 105 4.03 -0.78 -1.83
N PHE A 106 4.96 -1.22 -0.99
CA PHE A 106 5.36 -0.51 0.23
C PHE A 106 6.84 -0.74 0.48
N GLU A 107 7.55 0.31 0.89
CA GLU A 107 8.98 0.22 1.14
C GLU A 107 9.42 1.19 2.23
N VAL A 108 10.21 0.66 3.17
CA VAL A 108 10.56 1.30 4.46
C VAL A 108 11.88 2.05 4.37
N ASP A 109 12.79 1.65 3.48
CA ASP A 109 14.09 2.32 3.33
C ASP A 109 14.00 3.68 2.59
N ALA A 110 12.78 4.04 2.19
CA ALA A 110 12.33 5.29 1.58
C ALA A 110 13.01 6.57 2.07
N PHE A 111 13.43 6.63 3.33
CA PHE A 111 13.97 7.86 3.91
C PHE A 111 15.41 7.71 4.39
N MET A 112 16.09 6.61 4.02
CA MET A 112 17.46 6.34 4.45
C MET A 112 18.52 6.88 3.48
N ASN A 113 18.12 7.35 2.30
CA ASN A 113 19.01 7.92 1.30
C ASN A 113 18.45 9.21 0.69
N GLN A 114 19.31 10.19 0.44
CA GLN A 114 18.95 11.41 -0.29
C GLN A 114 18.58 11.13 -1.77
N ASN A 115 18.92 9.94 -2.26
CA ASN A 115 18.60 9.45 -3.60
C ASN A 115 17.41 8.49 -3.62
N THR A 116 16.57 8.43 -2.58
CA THR A 116 15.37 7.58 -2.62
C THR A 116 14.55 7.90 -3.86
N LEU A 117 14.24 6.85 -4.63
CA LEU A 117 13.36 6.91 -5.78
C LEU A 117 12.02 6.30 -5.40
N ILE A 118 11.00 7.15 -5.23
CA ILE A 118 9.63 6.68 -5.04
C ILE A 118 8.99 6.53 -6.43
N PRO A 119 8.50 5.33 -6.82
CA PRO A 119 7.97 5.12 -8.16
C PRO A 119 6.84 6.08 -8.53
N GLY A 120 7.06 6.82 -9.62
CA GLY A 120 6.10 7.80 -10.13
C GLY A 120 6.03 9.10 -9.31
N LEU A 121 6.94 9.33 -8.37
CA LEU A 121 6.95 10.53 -7.53
C LEU A 121 8.37 11.13 -7.49
N THR A 122 8.51 12.34 -8.05
CA THR A 122 9.75 13.12 -7.96
C THR A 122 9.60 14.13 -6.86
N LEU A 123 10.36 13.95 -5.76
CA LEU A 123 10.35 14.88 -4.63
C LEU A 123 11.58 15.79 -4.67
N GLU A 124 11.41 17.01 -4.17
CA GLU A 124 12.54 17.90 -3.95
C GLU A 124 13.48 17.33 -2.88
N ARG A 125 14.79 17.51 -3.09
CA ARG A 125 15.83 17.02 -2.16
C ARG A 125 15.63 17.55 -0.73
N ASN A 126 15.14 18.77 -0.58
CA ASN A 126 14.88 19.36 0.74
C ASN A 126 13.80 18.58 1.50
N LEU A 127 12.71 18.21 0.83
CA LEU A 127 11.65 17.41 1.43
C LEU A 127 12.14 16.01 1.81
N ILE A 128 12.91 15.35 0.94
CA ILE A 128 13.54 14.04 1.26
C ILE A 128 14.41 14.14 2.50
N ASN A 129 15.24 15.19 2.60
CA ASN A 129 16.06 15.44 3.78
C ASN A 129 15.20 15.68 5.04
N THR A 130 14.12 16.46 4.95
CA THR A 130 13.19 16.69 6.06
C THR A 130 12.56 15.37 6.54
N LEU A 131 12.13 14.51 5.62
CA LEU A 131 11.56 13.20 5.93
C LEU A 131 12.59 12.27 6.58
N MET A 132 13.81 12.24 6.06
CA MET A 132 14.92 11.49 6.62
C MET A 132 15.27 11.92 8.05
N GLU A 133 15.46 13.22 8.26
CA GLU A 133 15.81 13.74 9.59
C GLU A 133 14.67 13.52 10.60
N ALA A 134 13.41 13.65 10.16
CA ALA A 134 12.26 13.32 10.98
C ALA A 134 12.20 11.82 11.34
N HIS A 135 12.49 10.94 10.39
CA HIS A 135 12.55 9.51 10.63
C HIS A 135 13.66 9.18 11.66
N LYS A 136 14.87 9.70 11.47
CA LYS A 136 16.01 9.50 12.41
C LYS A 136 15.70 10.00 13.81
N LYS A 137 15.15 11.21 13.95
CA LYS A 137 14.86 11.82 15.26
C LYS A 137 13.86 10.99 16.07
N ASN A 138 12.85 10.43 15.39
CA ASN A 138 11.69 9.87 16.07
C ASN A 138 11.64 8.35 16.09
N ARG A 139 12.62 7.66 15.46
CA ARG A 139 12.67 6.20 15.43
C ARG A 139 12.76 5.55 16.80
N ASP A 140 13.20 6.27 17.83
CA ASP A 140 13.30 5.76 19.20
C ASP A 140 12.00 5.83 20.00
N GLU A 141 11.00 6.52 19.48
CA GLU A 141 9.76 6.73 20.20
C GLU A 141 8.77 5.57 19.96
N GLU A 142 7.88 5.28 20.93
CA GLU A 142 6.76 4.34 20.76
C GLU A 142 5.65 4.91 19.83
N GLN A 143 6.04 5.41 18.66
CA GLN A 143 5.15 6.06 17.72
C GLN A 143 4.64 5.12 16.64
N PHE A 144 5.25 3.94 16.47
CA PHE A 144 4.90 3.02 15.40
C PHE A 144 3.49 2.39 15.56
N PRO A 145 2.79 2.11 14.45
CA PRO A 145 1.48 1.49 14.49
C PRO A 145 1.52 0.14 15.22
N LYS A 146 0.59 -0.07 16.17
CA LYS A 146 0.47 -1.34 16.88
C LYS A 146 -0.56 -2.21 16.19
N LEU A 147 -0.20 -3.47 15.93
CA LEU A 147 -1.08 -4.47 15.36
C LEU A 147 -2.16 -4.87 16.39
N ILE A 148 -3.43 -4.74 16.02
CA ILE A 148 -4.57 -5.08 16.87
C ILE A 148 -5.06 -6.47 16.49
N ASN A 149 -5.02 -7.41 17.45
CA ASN A 149 -5.52 -8.76 17.25
C ASN A 149 -7.05 -8.81 17.41
N THR A 150 -7.72 -9.55 16.54
CA THR A 150 -9.14 -9.92 16.71
C THR A 150 -9.26 -11.33 17.30
N GLU A 151 -10.43 -11.66 17.81
CA GLU A 151 -10.73 -12.99 18.37
C GLU A 151 -10.68 -14.12 17.31
N GLU A 152 -10.81 -13.80 16.02
CA GLU A 152 -10.85 -14.75 14.90
C GLU A 152 -9.48 -14.94 14.20
N ASN A 153 -8.36 -14.76 14.90
CA ASN A 153 -6.99 -14.81 14.34
C ASN A 153 -6.67 -13.79 13.23
N SER A 154 -7.60 -12.91 12.86
CA SER A 154 -7.29 -11.79 11.97
C SER A 154 -6.65 -10.64 12.75
N LYS A 155 -5.68 -9.95 12.16
CA LYS A 155 -4.99 -8.82 12.79
C LYS A 155 -5.18 -7.59 11.91
N TYR A 156 -5.27 -6.39 12.50
CA TYR A 156 -5.41 -5.17 11.69
C TYR A 156 -4.68 -3.98 12.29
N VAL A 157 -4.40 -2.99 11.44
CA VAL A 157 -4.04 -1.63 11.84
C VAL A 157 -5.14 -0.65 11.46
N HIS A 158 -5.27 0.41 12.25
CA HIS A 158 -6.09 1.54 11.86
C HIS A 158 -5.37 2.38 10.83
N ILE A 159 -6.03 2.60 9.69
CA ILE A 159 -5.50 3.46 8.64
C ILE A 159 -6.38 4.69 8.44
N THR A 160 -5.74 5.80 8.06
CA THR A 160 -6.43 6.95 7.48
C THR A 160 -5.81 7.29 6.14
N ILE A 161 -6.59 7.89 5.24
CA ILE A 161 -6.12 8.35 3.94
C ILE A 161 -6.34 9.86 3.88
N GLN A 162 -5.27 10.57 3.53
CA GLN A 162 -5.17 12.03 3.47
C GLN A 162 -4.65 12.45 2.09
N GLY A 163 -4.89 13.72 1.74
CA GLY A 163 -4.63 14.29 0.42
C GLY A 163 -5.90 14.78 -0.28
N THR A 164 -5.69 15.64 -1.26
CA THR A 164 -6.71 16.34 -2.06
C THR A 164 -7.59 15.34 -2.83
N ASN A 165 -6.98 14.27 -3.33
CA ASN A 165 -7.68 13.22 -4.08
C ASN A 165 -7.98 11.94 -3.30
N LYS A 166 -8.00 11.98 -1.96
CA LYS A 166 -8.25 10.80 -1.12
C LYS A 166 -9.49 10.00 -1.47
N GLN A 167 -10.53 10.64 -2.03
CA GLN A 167 -11.75 9.98 -2.51
C GLN A 167 -11.54 9.03 -3.70
N LYS A 168 -10.39 9.09 -4.38
CA LYS A 168 -10.02 8.15 -5.44
C LYS A 168 -9.47 6.83 -4.86
N ILE A 169 -8.88 6.87 -3.65
CA ILE A 169 -8.45 5.68 -2.90
C ILE A 169 -9.58 5.19 -1.98
N GLN A 170 -10.25 6.12 -1.28
CA GLN A 170 -11.47 5.87 -0.52
C GLN A 170 -12.67 5.89 -1.47
N ILE A 171 -12.77 4.85 -2.28
CA ILE A 171 -13.77 4.72 -3.35
C ILE A 171 -15.16 5.00 -2.80
N LYS A 172 -15.83 6.02 -3.32
CA LYS A 172 -17.16 6.41 -2.82
C LYS A 172 -18.17 5.28 -3.03
N GLY A 173 -18.88 4.89 -1.98
CA GLY A 173 -20.02 3.98 -2.07
C GLY A 173 -20.62 3.71 -0.71
N LYS A 174 -21.90 3.33 -0.65
CA LYS A 174 -22.52 2.84 0.61
C LYS A 174 -22.77 1.33 0.59
N SER A 175 -22.57 0.70 -0.56
CA SER A 175 -22.80 -0.73 -0.80
C SER A 175 -21.69 -1.30 -1.66
N ILE A 176 -21.46 -2.60 -1.56
CA ILE A 176 -20.45 -3.30 -2.35
C ILE A 176 -20.74 -3.18 -3.86
N GLU A 177 -22.00 -3.13 -4.27
CA GLU A 177 -22.40 -2.97 -5.68
C GLU A 177 -22.05 -1.58 -6.22
N THR A 178 -22.16 -0.55 -5.38
CA THR A 178 -21.77 0.82 -5.76
C THR A 178 -20.25 0.92 -5.90
N ILE A 179 -19.51 0.32 -4.96
CA ILE A 179 -18.05 0.27 -5.01
C ILE A 179 -17.59 -0.52 -6.24
N ALA A 180 -18.20 -1.68 -6.53
CA ALA A 180 -17.90 -2.50 -7.71
C ALA A 180 -18.12 -1.73 -9.02
N ASN A 181 -19.22 -0.99 -9.12
CA ASN A 181 -19.50 -0.17 -10.30
C ASN A 181 -18.44 0.91 -10.52
N ASN A 182 -17.90 1.50 -9.44
CA ASN A 182 -16.85 2.51 -9.54
C ASN A 182 -15.50 1.87 -9.85
N LEU A 183 -15.19 0.71 -9.26
CA LEU A 183 -13.94 -0.01 -9.49
C LEU A 183 -13.80 -0.64 -10.88
N LYS A 184 -14.92 -0.97 -11.55
CA LYS A 184 -14.90 -1.69 -12.84
C LYS A 184 -13.97 -1.07 -13.88
N TYR A 185 -13.91 0.25 -13.93
CA TYR A 185 -13.10 1.01 -14.89
C TYR A 185 -11.95 1.76 -14.22
N ALA A 186 -11.70 1.49 -12.94
CA ALA A 186 -10.59 2.10 -12.22
C ALA A 186 -9.27 1.60 -12.80
N LYS A 187 -8.37 2.53 -13.11
CA LYS A 187 -6.98 2.25 -13.48
C LYS A 187 -6.09 3.42 -13.11
N GLY A 188 -4.78 3.16 -13.10
CA GLY A 188 -3.76 4.12 -12.67
C GLY A 188 -3.28 3.84 -11.25
N SER A 189 -2.43 4.72 -10.76
CA SER A 189 -1.72 4.55 -9.49
C SER A 189 -1.88 5.77 -8.59
N SER A 190 -1.72 5.58 -7.28
CA SER A 190 -1.47 6.67 -6.35
C SER A 190 -0.28 6.35 -5.48
N THR A 191 0.59 7.33 -5.34
CA THR A 191 1.83 7.20 -4.59
C THR A 191 1.86 8.24 -3.48
N GLY A 192 2.50 7.89 -2.37
CA GLY A 192 2.61 8.78 -1.24
C GLY A 192 3.45 8.23 -0.11
N ILE A 193 3.33 8.87 1.04
CA ILE A 193 4.09 8.53 2.25
C ILE A 193 3.15 7.99 3.32
N VAL A 194 3.61 6.95 3.99
CA VAL A 194 3.01 6.43 5.20
C VAL A 194 3.69 7.13 6.39
N VAL A 195 2.89 7.82 7.20
CA VAL A 195 3.34 8.39 8.46
C VAL A 195 2.54 7.82 9.62
N SER A 196 3.21 7.57 10.74
CA SER A 196 2.52 7.26 11.98
C SER A 196 2.02 8.53 12.66
N SER A 197 0.83 8.44 13.25
CA SER A 197 0.41 9.37 14.30
C SER A 197 -0.24 8.56 15.42
N ASN A 198 0.34 8.60 16.62
CA ASN A 198 -0.13 7.99 17.87
C ASN A 198 -1.22 6.92 17.68
N LYS A 199 -0.81 5.68 17.34
CA LYS A 199 -1.65 4.47 17.16
C LYS A 199 -2.43 4.35 15.83
N SER A 200 -2.11 5.15 14.81
CA SER A 200 -2.69 5.02 13.46
C SER A 200 -1.66 5.19 12.35
N THR A 201 -1.84 4.44 11.27
CA THR A 201 -1.06 4.53 10.04
C THR A 201 -1.75 5.49 9.08
N ASN A 202 -1.12 6.60 8.71
CA ASN A 202 -1.72 7.63 7.88
C ASN A 202 -1.08 7.61 6.50
N PHE A 203 -1.90 7.38 5.49
CA PHE A 203 -1.51 7.39 4.09
C PHE A 203 -1.72 8.80 3.54
N PHE A 204 -0.63 9.53 3.34
CA PHE A 204 -0.66 10.83 2.69
C PHE A 204 -0.39 10.66 1.20
N ILE A 205 -1.43 10.87 0.39
CA ILE A 205 -1.32 10.85 -1.07
C ILE A 205 -0.55 12.08 -1.52
N MET A 206 0.52 11.88 -2.27
CA MET A 206 1.33 12.98 -2.83
C MET A 206 1.06 13.16 -4.31
N ASN A 207 0.64 12.10 -5.01
CA ASN A 207 0.10 12.20 -6.35
C ASN A 207 -0.81 11.01 -6.68
N ASP A 208 -1.54 11.15 -7.78
CA ASP A 208 -2.25 10.05 -8.40
C ASP A 208 -2.43 10.24 -9.91
N THR A 209 -2.60 9.13 -10.61
CA THR A 209 -2.97 9.03 -12.02
C THR A 209 -4.29 8.27 -12.19
N ILE A 210 -5.13 8.27 -11.14
CA ILE A 210 -6.31 7.41 -11.08
C ILE A 210 -7.44 8.02 -11.89
N ILE A 211 -7.98 7.21 -12.78
CA ILE A 211 -9.18 7.49 -13.56
C ILE A 211 -10.20 6.37 -13.42
N PHE A 212 -11.48 6.72 -13.52
CA PHE A 212 -12.61 5.81 -13.34
C PHE A 212 -13.46 5.65 -14.60
N LYS A 213 -12.99 6.18 -15.74
CA LYS A 213 -13.68 6.12 -17.02
C LYS A 213 -12.71 5.83 -18.14
N GLU A 214 -13.23 5.13 -19.14
CA GLU A 214 -12.51 4.87 -20.38
C GLU A 214 -12.32 6.17 -21.17
N GLY A 215 -11.12 6.38 -21.70
CA GLY A 215 -10.77 7.54 -22.52
C GLY A 215 -10.40 8.82 -21.74
N GLU A 216 -10.44 8.81 -20.41
CA GLU A 216 -9.84 9.90 -19.62
C GLU A 216 -8.31 9.78 -19.63
N THR A 217 -7.62 10.92 -19.73
CA THR A 217 -6.15 10.99 -19.59
C THR A 217 -5.83 11.38 -18.15
N PRO A 218 -4.96 10.64 -17.44
CA PRO A 218 -4.57 11.04 -16.11
C PRO A 218 -3.77 12.35 -16.15
N GLU A 219 -4.14 13.29 -15.28
CA GLU A 219 -3.34 14.49 -15.04
C GLU A 219 -2.36 14.21 -13.91
N PHE A 220 -1.06 14.28 -14.21
CA PHE A 220 -0.04 14.25 -13.17
C PHE A 220 -0.08 15.55 -12.39
N TYR A 221 -0.10 15.44 -11.06
CA TYR A 221 0.01 16.57 -10.16
C TYR A 221 0.84 16.17 -8.94
N ILE A 222 1.33 17.16 -8.20
CA ILE A 222 1.92 16.98 -6.87
C ILE A 222 1.02 17.70 -5.88
N ASP A 223 0.64 17.04 -4.80
CA ASP A 223 -0.26 17.56 -3.77
C ASP A 223 0.49 18.45 -2.78
N GLU A 224 0.81 19.68 -3.19
CA GLU A 224 1.59 20.65 -2.41
C GLU A 224 0.94 20.97 -1.04
N ASP A 225 -0.40 20.99 -0.97
CA ASP A 225 -1.12 21.20 0.28
C ASP A 225 -0.89 20.01 1.24
N CYS A 226 -0.91 18.79 0.70
CA CYS A 226 -0.61 17.59 1.46
C CYS A 226 0.83 17.57 1.96
N ILE A 227 1.80 17.97 1.12
CA ILE A 227 3.21 18.13 1.49
C ILE A 227 3.35 19.12 2.65
N THR A 228 2.74 20.29 2.53
CA THR A 228 2.78 21.33 3.58
C THR A 228 2.24 20.81 4.92
N VAL A 229 1.20 19.98 4.88
CA VAL A 229 0.63 19.34 6.09
C VAL A 229 1.60 18.32 6.71
N ILE A 230 2.29 17.53 5.88
CA ILE A 230 3.31 16.58 6.34
C ILE A 230 4.45 17.33 7.02
N GLU A 231 5.02 18.34 6.35
CA GLU A 231 6.12 19.15 6.88
C GLU A 231 5.73 19.83 8.20
N SER A 232 4.58 20.51 8.22
CA SER A 232 4.06 21.15 9.44
C SER A 232 3.81 20.15 10.58
N GLY A 233 3.41 18.91 10.25
CA GLY A 233 3.18 17.84 11.22
C GLY A 233 4.48 17.26 11.78
N ILE A 234 5.51 17.16 10.95
CA ILE A 234 6.87 16.77 11.32
C ILE A 234 7.51 17.82 12.22
N GLU A 235 7.45 19.10 11.83
CA GLU A 235 8.00 20.22 12.63
C GLU A 235 7.38 20.32 14.03
N ARG A 236 6.15 19.83 14.18
CA ARG A 236 5.39 19.82 15.45
C ARG A 236 5.52 18.52 16.22
N ASP A 237 6.38 17.58 15.78
CA ASP A 237 6.57 16.26 16.37
C ASP A 237 5.25 15.47 16.51
N LYS A 238 4.41 15.52 15.46
CA LYS A 238 3.10 14.83 15.42
C LYS A 238 2.99 13.74 14.36
N LEU A 239 3.77 13.84 13.29
CA LEU A 239 3.79 12.90 12.18
C LEU A 239 5.18 12.32 12.01
N PHE A 240 5.25 11.00 11.88
CA PHE A 240 6.51 10.27 11.87
C PHE A 240 6.59 9.41 10.61
N PRO A 241 7.43 9.75 9.62
CA PRO A 241 7.55 8.97 8.38
C PRO A 241 7.99 7.53 8.66
N ILE A 242 7.30 6.57 8.05
CA ILE A 242 7.57 5.13 8.21
C ILE A 242 8.07 4.54 6.88
N SER A 243 7.29 4.71 5.81
CA SER A 243 7.53 4.07 4.52
C SER A 243 6.95 4.95 3.39
N TRP A 244 7.28 4.66 2.14
CA TRP A 244 6.43 5.09 1.02
C TRP A 244 5.42 4.00 0.67
N PHE A 245 4.36 4.37 -0.06
CA PHE A 245 3.40 3.41 -0.61
C PHE A 245 3.03 3.77 -2.05
N ARG A 246 2.64 2.76 -2.82
CA ARG A 246 1.96 2.89 -4.10
C ARG A 246 0.79 1.93 -4.17
N PHE A 247 -0.37 2.41 -4.57
CA PHE A 247 -1.52 1.59 -4.93
C PHE A 247 -1.78 1.68 -6.41
N ASP A 248 -1.65 0.57 -7.13
CA ASP A 248 -2.15 0.41 -8.50
C ASP A 248 -3.59 -0.13 -8.42
N LEU A 249 -4.56 0.56 -9.02
CA LEU A 249 -5.98 0.28 -8.83
C LEU A 249 -6.62 -0.55 -9.94
N GLY A 250 -7.64 -1.30 -9.55
CA GLY A 250 -8.52 -2.05 -10.46
C GLY A 250 -7.84 -3.27 -11.05
N ILE A 251 -8.60 -4.07 -11.83
CA ILE A 251 -8.10 -5.34 -12.36
C ILE A 251 -6.87 -5.17 -13.28
N SER A 252 -6.77 -4.02 -13.96
CA SER A 252 -5.61 -3.66 -14.79
C SER A 252 -4.31 -3.50 -14.00
N SER A 253 -4.38 -3.36 -12.66
CA SER A 253 -3.16 -3.33 -11.83
C SER A 253 -2.37 -4.65 -11.89
N LEU A 254 -2.98 -5.77 -12.30
CA LEU A 254 -2.23 -7.00 -12.54
C LEU A 254 -1.19 -6.84 -13.66
N GLU A 255 -1.40 -5.91 -14.59
CA GLU A 255 -0.46 -5.60 -15.67
C GLU A 255 0.80 -4.88 -15.16
N THR A 256 0.83 -4.40 -13.92
CA THR A 256 2.02 -3.77 -13.32
C THR A 256 2.95 -4.78 -12.65
N LEU A 257 2.57 -6.05 -12.61
CA LEU A 257 3.38 -7.13 -12.06
C LEU A 257 4.51 -7.51 -13.02
N GLU A 258 5.69 -7.78 -12.47
CA GLU A 258 6.94 -7.97 -13.21
C GLU A 258 6.85 -9.07 -14.28
N LEU A 259 6.18 -10.18 -13.95
CA LEU A 259 6.02 -11.34 -14.84
C LEU A 259 4.66 -11.39 -15.55
N TRP A 260 3.91 -10.27 -15.59
CA TRP A 260 2.57 -10.24 -16.19
C TRP A 260 2.56 -10.81 -17.62
N GLU A 261 3.52 -10.41 -18.44
CA GLU A 261 3.62 -10.85 -19.83
C GLU A 261 3.80 -12.37 -19.99
N GLU A 262 4.37 -13.03 -18.98
CA GLU A 262 4.59 -14.48 -18.96
C GLU A 262 3.37 -15.24 -18.46
N ILE A 263 2.58 -14.63 -17.56
CA ILE A 263 1.43 -15.30 -16.92
C ILE A 263 0.08 -14.96 -17.55
N LYS A 264 -0.04 -13.84 -18.29
CA LYS A 264 -1.33 -13.36 -18.82
C LYS A 264 -2.05 -14.38 -19.70
N ASP A 265 -1.29 -15.30 -20.29
CA ASP A 265 -1.81 -16.34 -21.15
C ASP A 265 -2.14 -17.66 -20.44
N ASN A 266 -1.87 -17.76 -19.14
CA ASN A 266 -2.20 -18.93 -18.31
C ASN A 266 -3.73 -19.20 -18.31
N GLU A 267 -4.11 -20.43 -18.66
CA GLU A 267 -5.52 -20.82 -18.86
C GLU A 267 -6.34 -20.74 -17.57
N GLU A 268 -5.76 -21.11 -16.43
CA GLU A 268 -6.46 -21.06 -15.15
C GLU A 268 -6.67 -19.61 -14.69
N LEU A 269 -5.65 -18.76 -14.85
CA LEU A 269 -5.76 -17.33 -14.59
C LEU A 269 -6.84 -16.68 -15.44
N LYS A 270 -6.83 -16.93 -16.77
CA LYS A 270 -7.87 -16.44 -17.69
C LYS A 270 -9.28 -16.87 -17.26
N ARG A 271 -9.44 -18.14 -16.88
CA ARG A 271 -10.71 -18.68 -16.40
C ARG A 271 -11.20 -17.94 -15.16
N VAL A 272 -10.33 -17.73 -14.16
CA VAL A 272 -10.71 -17.04 -12.91
C VAL A 272 -10.99 -15.56 -13.15
N LEU A 273 -10.23 -14.88 -14.00
CA LEU A 273 -10.51 -13.51 -14.40
C LEU A 273 -11.90 -13.37 -15.02
N HIS A 274 -12.28 -14.28 -15.93
CA HIS A 274 -13.62 -14.28 -16.52
C HIS A 274 -14.75 -14.53 -15.50
N VAL A 275 -14.52 -15.42 -14.54
CA VAL A 275 -15.45 -15.64 -13.42
C VAL A 275 -15.57 -14.38 -12.56
N TYR A 276 -14.45 -13.72 -12.27
CA TYR A 276 -14.42 -12.48 -11.51
C TYR A 276 -15.17 -11.34 -12.22
N GLU A 277 -15.01 -11.18 -13.55
CA GLU A 277 -15.79 -10.24 -14.36
C GLU A 277 -17.30 -10.48 -14.26
N SER A 278 -17.70 -11.76 -14.28
CA SER A 278 -19.11 -12.16 -14.13
C SER A 278 -19.63 -11.82 -12.73
N TYR A 279 -18.83 -12.03 -11.69
CA TYR A 279 -19.15 -11.65 -10.31
C TYR A 279 -19.35 -10.13 -10.18
N ILE A 280 -18.47 -9.31 -10.76
CA ILE A 280 -18.61 -7.85 -10.78
C ILE A 280 -19.86 -7.43 -11.55
N SER A 281 -20.10 -8.01 -12.72
CA SER A 281 -21.29 -7.71 -13.52
C SER A 281 -22.58 -8.04 -12.76
N GLY A 282 -22.62 -9.16 -12.04
CA GLY A 282 -23.76 -9.53 -11.19
C GLY A 282 -24.00 -8.56 -10.02
N LEU A 283 -22.94 -8.01 -9.42
CA LEU A 283 -23.07 -6.95 -8.42
C LEU A 283 -23.66 -5.67 -9.02
N ILE A 284 -23.14 -5.23 -10.17
CA ILE A 284 -23.59 -4.02 -10.85
C ILE A 284 -25.05 -4.15 -11.29
N ILE A 285 -25.47 -5.29 -11.84
CA ILE A 285 -26.88 -5.53 -12.21
C ILE A 285 -27.79 -5.41 -10.98
N ARG A 286 -27.40 -5.99 -9.84
CA ARG A 286 -28.16 -5.88 -8.58
C ARG A 286 -28.34 -4.43 -8.13
N LYS A 287 -27.33 -3.58 -8.30
CA LYS A 287 -27.43 -2.12 -8.01
C LYS A 287 -28.59 -1.48 -8.76
N TYR A 288 -28.70 -1.74 -10.06
CA TYR A 288 -29.71 -1.10 -10.92
C TYR A 288 -31.12 -1.67 -10.69
N ILE A 289 -31.22 -2.96 -10.38
CA ILE A 289 -32.50 -3.59 -10.00
C ILE A 289 -33.01 -3.02 -8.68
N GLN A 290 -32.17 -2.82 -7.68
CA GLN A 290 -32.56 -2.28 -6.37
C GLN A 290 -32.94 -0.79 -6.39
N GLN A 291 -32.62 -0.08 -7.47
CA GLN A 291 -32.94 1.34 -7.66
C GLN A 291 -34.19 1.57 -8.52
N SER A 292 -34.76 0.50 -9.10
CA SER A 292 -35.99 0.51 -9.91
C SER A 292 -37.19 0.10 -9.06
#